data_AF-A0A1H0LK91-F1
#
_entry.id   AF-A0A1H0LK91-F1
#
_cell.length_a   1.000
_cell.length_b   1.000
_cell.length_c   1.000
_cell.angle_alpha   90.00
_cell.angle_beta   90.00
_cell.angle_gamma   90.00
#
_symmetry.space_group_name_H-M   'P 1'
#
loop_
_entity.id
_entity.type
_entity.pdbx_description
1 polymer ?
#
loop_
_entity_poly.entity_id
_entity_poly.type
_entity_poly.pdbx_seq_one_letter_code
_entity_poly.pdbx_strand_id
1 'polypeptide(L)'
;MAQQTITALYDRYEDASAAVSEIEGSGVPHDEVSLVSNNDGDRHTDRLGSGSADTREKAKDGTGAGATLGTVAGGAAGLLAGLGLIAIPGVGPVVAAGWLVATLTGAGIGAAAGGLTGALAGAGVSEGDAHAYGEGVRRGGTLVTIRLDPARAALAPTVTTILERHGAVDLDEKAGAWRAEGWTAPEPSTGLAGTAGERGRVRTYPTTTDL
;
A
#
# COMPACT_ATOMS: atom_id res chain seq x y z
N MET A 1 8.36 -22.33 -7.07
CA MET A 1 7.63 -21.24 -7.75
C MET A 1 7.68 -20.04 -6.81
N ALA A 2 8.15 -18.89 -7.29
CA ALA A 2 8.31 -17.69 -6.47
C ALA A 2 6.99 -16.93 -6.35
N GLN A 3 6.83 -16.18 -5.26
CA GLN A 3 5.73 -15.25 -5.08
C GLN A 3 5.95 -14.02 -5.98
N GLN A 4 4.87 -13.37 -6.40
CA GLN A 4 4.93 -12.16 -7.23
C GLN A 4 4.21 -11.01 -6.53
N THR A 5 4.84 -9.84 -6.51
CA THR A 5 4.20 -8.59 -6.09
C THR A 5 3.93 -7.74 -7.34
N ILE A 6 2.68 -7.33 -7.54
CA ILE A 6 2.27 -6.46 -8.65
C ILE A 6 1.82 -5.13 -8.05
N THR A 7 2.33 -4.02 -8.56
CA THR A 7 1.98 -2.68 -8.08
C THR A 7 1.51 -1.78 -9.21
N ALA A 8 0.58 -0.90 -8.89
CA ALA A 8 0.12 0.17 -9.79
C ALA A 8 -0.19 1.44 -8.99
N LEU A 9 0.14 2.60 -9.55
CA LEU A 9 -0.20 3.90 -8.98
C LEU A 9 -1.33 4.53 -9.81
N TYR A 10 -2.26 5.20 -9.13
CA TYR A 10 -3.38 5.91 -9.73
C TYR A 10 -3.39 7.37 -9.26
N ASP A 11 -3.84 8.27 -10.12
CA ASP A 11 -4.05 9.68 -9.75
C ASP A 11 -5.32 9.87 -8.89
N ARG A 12 -6.29 8.95 -8.96
CA ARG A 12 -7.58 9.02 -8.26
C ARG A 12 -7.89 7.73 -7.49
N TYR A 13 -8.46 7.89 -6.30
CA TYR A 13 -8.85 6.78 -5.43
C TYR A 13 -9.95 5.91 -6.07
N GLU A 14 -10.89 6.52 -6.80
CA GLU A 14 -12.01 5.82 -7.43
C GLU A 14 -11.54 4.83 -8.49
N ASP A 15 -10.54 5.22 -9.29
CA ASP A 15 -9.95 4.38 -10.34
C ASP A 15 -9.23 3.16 -9.70
N ALA A 16 -8.47 3.40 -8.62
CA ALA A 16 -7.82 2.34 -7.84
C ALA A 16 -8.82 1.38 -7.19
N SER A 17 -9.88 1.92 -6.57
CA SER A 17 -10.93 1.12 -5.90
C SER A 17 -11.72 0.27 -6.89
N ALA A 18 -11.99 0.79 -8.09
CA ALA A 18 -12.64 0.03 -9.16
C ALA A 18 -11.75 -1.13 -9.65
N ALA A 19 -10.45 -0.88 -9.81
CA ALA A 19 -9.49 -1.92 -10.17
C ALA A 19 -9.43 -3.04 -9.12
N VAL A 20 -9.34 -2.68 -7.83
CA VAL A 20 -9.34 -3.64 -6.72
C VAL A 20 -10.60 -4.49 -6.71
N SER A 21 -11.77 -3.87 -6.89
CA SER A 21 -13.06 -4.58 -6.91
C SER A 21 -13.13 -5.61 -8.05
N GLU A 22 -12.61 -5.28 -9.24
CA GLU A 22 -12.56 -6.22 -10.37
C GLU A 22 -11.52 -7.33 -10.16
N ILE A 23 -10.37 -7.01 -9.54
CA ILE A 23 -9.34 -7.99 -9.18
C ILE A 23 -9.88 -9.02 -8.17
N GLU A 24 -10.59 -8.57 -7.14
CA GLU A 24 -11.24 -9.46 -6.17
C GLU A 24 -12.30 -10.34 -6.84
N GLY A 25 -13.09 -9.76 -7.76
CA GLY A 25 -14.04 -10.49 -8.60
C GLY A 25 -13.40 -11.56 -9.49
N SER A 26 -12.09 -11.45 -9.79
CA SER A 26 -11.33 -12.46 -10.55
C SER A 26 -10.79 -13.62 -9.69
N GLY A 27 -10.99 -13.57 -8.37
CA GLY A 27 -10.59 -14.62 -7.43
C GLY A 27 -9.31 -14.35 -6.64
N VAL A 28 -8.76 -13.12 -6.71
CA VAL A 28 -7.68 -12.68 -5.82
C VAL A 28 -8.28 -12.37 -4.45
N PRO A 29 -7.80 -12.98 -3.36
CA PRO A 29 -8.32 -12.73 -2.02
C PRO A 29 -8.08 -11.28 -1.56
N HIS A 30 -9.01 -10.71 -0.79
CA HIS A 30 -8.90 -9.35 -0.26
C HIS A 30 -7.64 -9.15 0.60
N ASP A 31 -7.22 -10.18 1.34
CA ASP A 31 -6.01 -10.20 2.17
C ASP A 31 -4.71 -10.19 1.35
N GLU A 32 -4.78 -10.43 0.05
CA GLU A 32 -3.65 -10.32 -0.88
C GLU A 32 -3.56 -8.97 -1.59
N VAL A 33 -4.57 -8.11 -1.40
CA VAL A 33 -4.63 -6.78 -1.98
C VAL A 33 -4.39 -5.73 -0.90
N SER A 34 -3.64 -4.69 -1.22
CA SER A 34 -3.46 -3.53 -0.36
C SER A 34 -3.60 -2.25 -1.17
N LEU A 35 -4.25 -1.26 -0.56
CA LEU A 35 -4.48 0.06 -1.15
C LEU A 35 -4.01 1.12 -0.15
N VAL A 36 -3.20 2.07 -0.61
CA VAL A 36 -2.67 3.18 0.20
C VAL A 36 -2.89 4.50 -0.53
N SER A 37 -3.57 5.45 0.11
CA SER A 37 -3.93 6.75 -0.49
C SER A 37 -3.65 7.88 0.50
N ASN A 38 -3.20 9.03 0.01
CA ASN A 38 -3.04 10.22 0.85
C ASN A 38 -4.39 10.88 1.14
N ASN A 39 -4.53 11.40 2.35
CA ASN A 39 -5.76 12.01 2.88
C ASN A 39 -5.58 13.51 3.15
N ASP A 40 -4.98 14.26 2.21
CA ASP A 40 -4.90 15.70 2.28
C ASP A 40 -6.23 16.35 1.82
N GLY A 41 -7.17 16.39 2.76
CA GLY A 41 -8.41 17.19 2.69
C GLY A 41 -9.67 16.37 2.50
N ASP A 42 -10.53 16.36 3.53
CA ASP A 42 -12.00 16.21 3.56
C ASP A 42 -12.75 15.38 2.49
N ARG A 43 -12.11 14.44 1.78
CA ARG A 43 -12.76 13.65 0.71
C ARG A 43 -13.04 12.21 1.07
N HIS A 44 -12.93 11.82 2.34
CA HIS A 44 -13.45 10.52 2.78
C HIS A 44 -14.04 10.49 4.18
N THR A 45 -14.15 11.61 4.89
CA THR A 45 -14.71 11.66 6.25
C THR A 45 -16.21 11.33 6.29
N ASP A 46 -16.95 11.58 5.21
CA ASP A 46 -18.40 11.32 5.16
C ASP A 46 -18.79 9.84 5.04
N ARG A 47 -17.88 8.95 4.61
CA ARG A 47 -18.13 7.48 4.59
C ARG A 47 -17.58 6.75 5.81
N LEU A 48 -16.68 7.38 6.56
CA LEU A 48 -15.99 6.79 7.71
C LEU A 48 -16.84 6.73 9.00
N GLY A 49 -18.08 7.23 8.97
CA GLY A 49 -18.96 7.34 10.15
C GLY A 49 -19.96 6.20 10.40
N SER A 50 -20.06 5.18 9.54
CA SER A 50 -21.15 4.17 9.65
C SER A 50 -20.71 2.73 10.01
N GLY A 51 -19.41 2.46 10.15
CA GLY A 51 -18.90 1.10 10.37
C GLY A 51 -18.53 0.70 11.80
N SER A 52 -18.71 1.56 12.81
CA SER A 52 -18.33 1.25 14.19
C SER A 52 -19.25 1.93 15.20
N ALA A 53 -20.51 1.51 15.22
CA ALA A 53 -21.51 2.02 16.15
C ALA A 53 -21.62 1.23 17.47
N ASP A 54 -20.79 0.19 17.72
CA ASP A 54 -20.96 -0.69 18.89
C ASP A 54 -19.81 -0.70 19.91
N THR A 55 -18.96 0.34 19.97
CA THR A 55 -17.89 0.41 21.00
C THR A 55 -18.02 1.63 21.92
N ARG A 56 -19.22 2.17 22.11
CA ARG A 56 -19.46 3.41 22.87
C ARG A 56 -19.36 3.30 24.40
N GLU A 57 -18.93 2.16 24.95
CA GLU A 57 -18.97 1.96 26.40
C GLU A 57 -17.61 1.71 27.06
N LYS A 58 -16.53 2.34 26.58
CA LYS A 58 -15.28 2.53 27.37
C LYS A 58 -14.51 3.80 26.97
N ALA A 59 -15.19 4.95 26.98
CA ALA A 59 -14.54 6.26 26.85
C ALA A 59 -14.78 7.08 28.12
N LYS A 60 -14.12 6.68 29.20
CA LYS A 60 -13.85 7.56 30.35
C LYS A 60 -12.39 7.33 30.72
N ASP A 61 -11.65 8.43 30.71
CA ASP A 61 -10.26 8.61 31.13
C ASP A 61 -9.19 8.54 30.02
N GLY A 62 -8.86 9.71 29.47
CA GLY A 62 -7.45 10.11 29.39
C GLY A 62 -6.72 9.98 28.05
N THR A 63 -6.90 10.98 27.20
CA THR A 63 -5.80 11.63 26.42
C THR A 63 -5.19 10.87 25.24
N GLY A 64 -5.77 11.08 24.06
CA GLY A 64 -5.10 10.91 22.75
C GLY A 64 -6.02 10.38 21.65
N ALA A 65 -6.72 11.29 20.96
CA ALA A 65 -7.58 10.95 19.83
C ALA A 65 -6.76 10.30 18.69
N GLY A 66 -7.04 9.03 18.38
CA GLY A 66 -6.52 8.34 17.21
C GLY A 66 -6.13 6.87 17.39
N ALA A 67 -6.03 6.36 18.63
CA ALA A 67 -5.71 4.96 18.88
C ALA A 67 -6.45 4.47 20.13
N THR A 68 -7.72 4.15 20.00
CA THR A 68 -8.48 3.57 21.11
C THR A 68 -9.21 2.31 20.67
N LEU A 69 -8.71 1.19 21.22
CA LEU A 69 -9.32 -0.15 21.29
C LEU A 69 -8.95 -1.13 20.16
N GLY A 70 -7.71 -1.63 20.21
CA GLY A 70 -7.32 -2.85 19.49
C GLY A 70 -6.09 -3.59 20.02
N THR A 71 -5.51 -3.24 21.19
CA THR A 71 -4.14 -3.69 21.53
C THR A 71 -3.95 -4.33 22.90
N VAL A 72 -4.99 -4.85 23.58
CA VAL A 72 -4.77 -5.47 24.90
C VAL A 72 -4.53 -6.99 24.87
N ALA A 73 -4.78 -7.70 23.76
CA ALA A 73 -4.35 -9.09 23.62
C ALA A 73 -4.36 -9.55 22.15
N GLY A 74 -3.21 -9.61 21.50
CA GLY A 74 -3.15 -10.17 20.14
C GLY A 74 -1.82 -9.95 19.43
N GLY A 75 -0.78 -10.69 19.80
CA GLY A 75 0.40 -10.85 18.95
C GLY A 75 0.02 -11.51 17.60
N ALA A 76 0.69 -11.10 16.53
CA ALA A 76 0.66 -11.64 15.16
C ALA A 76 -0.70 -11.80 14.42
N ALA A 77 -1.85 -11.74 15.09
CA ALA A 77 -3.16 -12.03 14.51
C ALA A 77 -4.19 -10.88 14.63
N GLY A 78 -3.79 -9.74 15.18
CA GLY A 78 -4.73 -8.67 15.60
C GLY A 78 -5.08 -7.60 14.58
N LEU A 79 -4.56 -7.64 13.34
CA LEU A 79 -4.68 -6.51 12.41
C LEU A 79 -5.04 -6.93 10.98
N LEU A 80 -6.11 -7.71 10.81
CA LEU A 80 -6.43 -8.30 9.50
C LEU A 80 -7.62 -7.73 8.73
N ALA A 81 -8.35 -6.72 9.19
CA ALA A 81 -9.36 -6.10 8.34
C ALA A 81 -9.79 -4.74 8.90
N GLY A 82 -9.08 -3.66 8.55
CA GLY A 82 -9.48 -2.34 9.00
C GLY A 82 -8.83 -1.24 8.18
N LEU A 83 -9.66 -0.40 7.57
CA LEU A 83 -9.24 0.92 7.09
C LEU A 83 -8.73 1.71 8.30
N GLY A 84 -7.44 2.03 8.30
CA GLY A 84 -6.81 2.86 9.34
C GLY A 84 -6.30 4.15 8.74
N LEU A 85 -6.56 5.28 9.42
CA LEU A 85 -5.78 6.49 9.17
C LEU A 85 -4.44 6.33 9.88
N ILE A 86 -3.35 6.42 9.12
CA ILE A 86 -1.98 6.31 9.63
C ILE A 86 -1.21 7.54 9.15
N ALA A 87 -0.45 8.18 10.04
CA ALA A 87 0.49 9.22 9.65
C ALA A 87 1.81 8.57 9.24
N ILE A 88 2.18 8.65 7.96
CA ILE A 88 3.46 8.13 7.45
C ILE A 88 4.44 9.31 7.31
N PRO A 89 5.58 9.29 8.03
CA PRO A 89 6.62 10.30 7.86
C PRO A 89 7.05 10.44 6.39
N GLY A 90 7.12 11.68 5.89
CA GLY A 90 7.49 11.95 4.51
C GLY A 90 6.41 11.67 3.45
N VAL A 91 5.20 11.26 3.84
CA VAL A 91 4.03 11.05 2.94
C VAL A 91 2.78 11.80 3.41
N GLY A 92 2.63 12.06 4.72
CA GLY A 92 1.46 12.74 5.30
C GLY A 92 0.42 11.75 5.87
N PRO A 93 -0.77 12.23 6.28
CA PRO A 93 -1.88 11.36 6.66
C PRO A 93 -2.31 10.49 5.47
N VAL A 94 -2.36 9.18 5.66
CA VAL A 94 -2.83 8.25 4.62
C VAL A 94 -3.99 7.40 5.13
N VAL A 95 -4.85 6.98 4.21
CA VAL A 95 -5.78 5.87 4.40
C VAL A 95 -5.13 4.64 3.78
N ALA A 96 -5.03 3.56 4.54
CA ALA A 96 -4.51 2.30 4.03
C ALA A 96 -5.45 1.13 4.35
N ALA A 97 -5.51 0.17 3.43
CA ALA A 97 -6.25 -1.08 3.53
C ALA A 97 -5.36 -2.25 3.14
N GLY A 98 -5.65 -3.44 3.67
CA GLY A 98 -5.01 -4.68 3.26
C GLY A 98 -3.68 -4.98 3.96
N TRP A 99 -2.97 -5.99 3.45
CA TRP A 99 -1.86 -6.62 4.17
C TRP A 99 -0.64 -5.73 4.43
N LEU A 100 -0.39 -4.68 3.63
CA LEU A 100 0.71 -3.75 3.91
C LEU A 100 0.45 -2.93 5.18
N VAL A 101 -0.82 -2.80 5.62
CA VAL A 101 -1.13 -2.13 6.89
C VAL A 101 -0.55 -2.93 8.07
N ALA A 102 -0.64 -4.26 8.01
CA ALA A 102 -0.05 -5.14 9.02
C ALA A 102 1.47 -4.99 9.07
N THR A 103 2.13 -4.86 7.91
CA THR A 103 3.60 -4.65 7.86
C THR A 103 4.00 -3.27 8.39
N LEU A 104 3.12 -2.27 8.34
CA LEU A 104 3.34 -0.93 8.89
C LEU A 104 3.12 -0.85 10.42
N THR A 105 2.21 -1.66 10.99
CA THR A 105 1.78 -1.51 12.40
C THR A 105 2.25 -2.62 13.35
N GLY A 106 2.77 -3.76 12.88
CA GLY A 106 3.35 -4.76 13.78
C GLY A 106 3.97 -5.99 13.11
N ALA A 107 5.22 -6.28 13.48
CA ALA A 107 5.90 -7.57 13.32
C ALA A 107 6.43 -7.98 11.91
N GLY A 108 7.01 -7.04 11.16
CA GLY A 108 7.85 -7.34 10.00
C GLY A 108 9.05 -6.39 9.89
N ILE A 109 10.09 -6.80 9.16
CA ILE A 109 11.42 -6.15 9.01
C ILE A 109 11.35 -4.65 8.60
N GLY A 110 10.21 -4.12 8.14
CA GLY A 110 10.09 -2.78 7.53
C GLY A 110 9.52 -1.63 8.39
N ALA A 111 8.89 -1.89 9.55
CA ALA A 111 8.14 -0.84 10.28
C ALA A 111 9.01 0.14 11.08
N ALA A 112 10.16 -0.30 11.61
CA ALA A 112 10.89 0.47 12.61
C ALA A 112 11.72 1.65 12.05
N ALA A 113 11.89 1.75 10.72
CA ALA A 113 12.74 2.79 10.12
C ALA A 113 12.25 3.44 8.81
N GLY A 114 11.26 2.88 8.08
CA GLY A 114 11.10 3.20 6.64
C GLY A 114 9.71 3.60 6.10
N GLY A 115 8.64 3.64 6.91
CA GLY A 115 7.29 4.01 6.43
C GLY A 115 6.81 3.17 5.23
N LEU A 116 6.04 3.79 4.31
CA LEU A 116 5.55 3.12 3.09
C LEU A 116 6.69 2.52 2.25
N THR A 117 7.81 3.23 2.13
CA THR A 117 8.98 2.75 1.37
C THR A 117 9.53 1.45 1.96
N GLY A 118 9.68 1.38 3.28
CA GLY A 118 10.14 0.17 3.97
C GLY A 118 9.18 -1.00 3.83
N ALA A 119 7.86 -0.74 3.84
CA ALA A 119 6.84 -1.76 3.61
C ALA A 119 6.89 -2.32 2.18
N LEU A 120 7.09 -1.46 1.17
CA LEU A 120 7.23 -1.87 -0.23
C LEU A 120 8.55 -2.61 -0.49
N ALA A 121 9.65 -2.15 0.10
CA ALA A 121 10.93 -2.85 0.03
C ALA A 121 10.82 -4.27 0.63
N GLY A 122 10.16 -4.41 1.78
CA GLY A 122 9.85 -5.72 2.38
C GLY A 122 8.91 -6.57 1.52
N ALA A 123 8.11 -5.97 0.65
CA ALA A 123 7.26 -6.65 -0.33
C ALA A 123 8.01 -7.10 -1.60
N GLY A 124 9.31 -6.80 -1.71
CA GLY A 124 10.16 -7.13 -2.87
C GLY A 124 10.24 -6.02 -3.93
N VAL A 125 9.63 -4.86 -3.68
CA VAL A 125 9.73 -3.68 -4.56
C VAL A 125 11.12 -3.07 -4.41
N SER A 126 11.78 -2.70 -5.51
CA SER A 126 13.07 -1.99 -5.43
C SER A 126 12.94 -0.68 -4.65
N GLU A 127 13.95 -0.29 -3.88
CA GLU A 127 13.91 0.94 -3.07
C GLU A 127 13.67 2.20 -3.92
N GLY A 128 14.24 2.26 -5.13
CA GLY A 128 14.02 3.38 -6.05
C GLY A 128 12.54 3.53 -6.43
N ASP A 129 11.87 2.41 -6.72
CA ASP A 129 10.44 2.39 -7.02
C ASP A 129 9.61 2.67 -5.76
N ALA A 130 10.00 2.12 -4.62
CA ALA A 130 9.35 2.35 -3.34
C ALA A 130 9.39 3.83 -2.93
N HIS A 131 10.48 4.55 -3.23
CA HIS A 131 10.56 6.00 -3.07
C HIS A 131 9.67 6.75 -4.06
N ALA A 132 9.63 6.35 -5.33
CA ALA A 132 8.75 6.95 -6.32
C ALA A 132 7.26 6.73 -6.01
N TYR A 133 6.89 5.56 -5.49
CA TYR A 133 5.53 5.31 -5.01
C TYR A 133 5.20 6.13 -3.76
N GLY A 134 6.13 6.25 -2.81
CA GLY A 134 5.99 7.13 -1.66
C GLY A 134 5.77 8.59 -2.07
N GLU A 135 6.50 9.05 -3.09
CA GLU A 135 6.29 10.37 -3.71
C GLU A 135 4.91 10.51 -4.34
N GLY A 136 4.51 9.52 -5.14
CA GLY A 136 3.22 9.50 -5.80
C GLY A 136 2.07 9.59 -4.80
N VAL A 137 2.13 8.82 -3.72
CA VAL A 137 1.14 8.90 -2.64
C VAL A 137 1.21 10.26 -1.96
N ARG A 138 2.39 10.80 -1.62
CA ARG A 138 2.51 12.14 -1.01
C ARG A 138 1.86 13.23 -1.87
N ARG A 139 1.90 13.09 -3.19
CA ARG A 139 1.32 14.03 -4.15
C ARG A 139 -0.18 13.81 -4.39
N GLY A 140 -0.83 12.98 -3.58
CA GLY A 140 -2.28 12.71 -3.65
C GLY A 140 -2.66 11.46 -4.45
N GLY A 141 -1.69 10.68 -4.91
CA GLY A 141 -1.93 9.43 -5.63
C GLY A 141 -2.40 8.30 -4.72
N THR A 142 -2.94 7.25 -5.33
CA THR A 142 -3.37 6.02 -4.68
C THR A 142 -2.59 4.84 -5.22
N LEU A 143 -1.87 4.15 -4.34
CA LEU A 143 -1.08 2.96 -4.65
C LEU A 143 -1.90 1.71 -4.40
N VAL A 144 -1.89 0.79 -5.36
CA VAL A 144 -2.41 -0.57 -5.22
C VAL A 144 -1.23 -1.54 -5.27
N THR A 145 -1.19 -2.49 -4.34
CA THR A 145 -0.21 -3.58 -4.29
C THR A 145 -0.93 -4.91 -4.14
N ILE A 146 -0.65 -5.86 -5.02
CA ILE A 146 -1.22 -7.21 -5.01
C ILE A 146 -0.10 -8.22 -4.84
N ARG A 147 -0.34 -9.24 -4.02
CA ARG A 147 0.56 -10.38 -3.89
C ARG A 147 -0.09 -11.62 -4.47
N LEU A 148 0.62 -12.30 -5.36
CA LEU A 148 0.17 -13.55 -5.96
C LEU A 148 1.09 -14.67 -5.48
N ASP A 149 0.50 -15.60 -4.74
CA ASP A 149 1.16 -16.84 -4.37
C ASP A 149 1.36 -17.75 -5.60
N PRO A 150 2.24 -18.75 -5.53
CA PRO A 150 2.46 -19.69 -6.62
C PRO A 150 1.20 -20.35 -7.19
N ALA A 151 0.18 -20.57 -6.35
CA ALA A 151 -1.08 -21.17 -6.76
C ALA A 151 -1.91 -20.22 -7.64
N ARG A 152 -1.74 -18.90 -7.48
CA ARG A 152 -2.45 -17.85 -8.22
C ARG A 152 -1.59 -17.11 -9.23
N ALA A 153 -0.34 -17.52 -9.45
CA ALA A 153 0.55 -16.91 -10.45
C ALA A 153 -0.08 -16.85 -11.86
N ALA A 154 -0.99 -17.79 -12.20
CA ALA A 154 -1.74 -17.77 -13.45
C ALA A 154 -2.68 -16.56 -13.62
N LEU A 155 -3.06 -15.88 -12.53
CA LEU A 155 -3.88 -14.66 -12.57
C LEU A 155 -3.06 -13.41 -12.88
N ALA A 156 -1.72 -13.46 -12.87
CA ALA A 156 -0.89 -12.28 -13.07
C ALA A 156 -1.22 -11.49 -14.36
N PRO A 157 -1.40 -12.11 -15.54
CA PRO A 157 -1.78 -11.37 -16.74
C PRO A 157 -3.16 -10.71 -16.64
N THR A 158 -4.12 -11.36 -15.98
CA THR A 158 -5.45 -10.81 -15.72
C THR A 158 -5.37 -9.59 -14.81
N VAL A 159 -4.62 -9.70 -13.71
CA VAL A 159 -4.40 -8.59 -12.76
C VAL A 159 -3.74 -7.40 -13.48
N THR A 160 -2.67 -7.62 -14.24
CA THR A 160 -2.01 -6.56 -15.02
C THR A 160 -2.98 -5.89 -15.98
N THR A 161 -3.79 -6.68 -16.71
CA THR A 161 -4.77 -6.14 -17.66
C THR A 161 -5.83 -5.28 -16.96
N ILE A 162 -6.33 -5.72 -15.80
CA ILE A 162 -7.31 -4.95 -15.03
C ILE A 162 -6.68 -3.64 -14.56
N LEU A 163 -5.49 -3.70 -13.95
CA LEU A 163 -4.81 -2.52 -13.44
C LEU A 163 -4.57 -1.47 -14.55
N GLU A 164 -4.09 -1.91 -15.71
CA GLU A 164 -3.87 -1.04 -16.86
C GLU A 164 -5.15 -0.41 -17.40
N ARG A 165 -6.25 -1.18 -17.45
CA ARG A 165 -7.54 -0.74 -17.98
C ARG A 165 -8.18 0.36 -17.14
N HIS A 166 -7.97 0.32 -15.83
CA HIS A 166 -8.45 1.34 -14.89
C HIS A 166 -7.55 2.58 -14.83
N GLY A 167 -6.55 2.71 -15.70
CA GLY A 167 -5.77 3.94 -15.83
C GLY A 167 -4.59 4.05 -14.88
N ALA A 168 -3.91 2.94 -14.59
CA ALA A 168 -2.63 2.97 -13.89
C ALA A 168 -1.65 3.94 -14.60
N VAL A 169 -0.95 4.76 -13.83
CA VAL A 169 -0.01 5.76 -14.37
C VAL A 169 1.36 5.15 -14.61
N ASP A 170 2.09 5.69 -15.59
CA ASP A 170 3.49 5.31 -15.80
C ASP A 170 4.37 5.94 -14.72
N LEU A 171 4.94 5.11 -13.86
CA LEU A 171 5.75 5.57 -12.73
C LEU A 171 7.05 6.25 -13.19
N ASP A 172 7.67 5.79 -14.28
CA ASP A 172 8.91 6.40 -14.78
C ASP A 172 8.63 7.79 -15.34
N GLU A 173 7.52 7.96 -16.05
CA GLU A 173 7.07 9.26 -16.56
C GLU A 173 6.79 10.24 -15.41
N LYS A 174 6.00 9.82 -14.42
CA LYS A 174 5.69 10.64 -13.24
C LYS A 174 6.95 11.02 -12.47
N ALA A 175 7.83 10.04 -12.21
CA ALA A 175 9.09 10.28 -11.53
C ALA A 175 10.00 11.22 -12.33
N GLY A 176 10.00 11.13 -13.67
CA GLY A 176 10.70 12.08 -14.54
C GLY A 176 10.18 13.51 -14.39
N ALA A 177 8.86 13.68 -14.42
CA ALA A 177 8.20 14.98 -14.20
C ALA A 177 8.53 15.56 -12.83
N TRP A 178 8.44 14.77 -11.76
CA TRP A 178 8.76 15.24 -10.40
C TRP A 178 10.22 15.64 -10.26
N ARG A 179 11.16 14.93 -10.90
CA ARG A 179 12.58 15.33 -10.91
C ARG A 179 12.79 16.66 -11.63
N ALA A 180 12.04 16.92 -12.71
CA ALA A 180 12.07 18.22 -13.39
C ALA A 180 11.51 19.36 -12.51
N GLU A 181 10.60 19.04 -11.58
CA GLU A 181 10.08 19.96 -10.56
C GLU A 181 10.99 20.09 -9.32
N GLY A 182 12.14 19.41 -9.30
CA GLY A 182 13.12 19.49 -8.22
C GLY A 182 13.00 18.41 -7.14
N TRP A 183 12.20 17.37 -7.35
CA TRP A 183 12.22 16.19 -6.49
C TRP A 183 13.51 15.38 -6.69
N THR A 184 14.19 15.06 -5.60
CA THR A 184 15.32 14.13 -5.59
C THR A 184 14.93 12.87 -4.84
N ALA A 185 14.97 11.72 -5.52
CA ALA A 185 14.80 10.43 -4.87
C ALA A 185 15.89 10.24 -3.80
N PRO A 186 15.55 9.80 -2.58
CA PRO A 186 16.57 9.40 -1.60
C PRO A 186 17.47 8.30 -2.17
N GLU A 187 18.75 8.35 -1.81
CA GLU A 187 19.70 7.31 -2.19
C GLU A 187 19.26 5.97 -1.58
N PRO A 188 19.27 4.87 -2.36
CA PRO A 188 18.94 3.56 -1.85
C PRO A 188 19.87 3.19 -0.69
N SER A 189 19.29 2.59 0.36
CA SER A 189 20.06 2.13 1.49
C SER A 189 20.97 0.99 1.04
N THR A 190 22.24 1.03 1.45
CA THR A 190 23.23 0.03 1.05
C THR A 190 22.90 -1.31 1.71
N GLY A 191 22.05 -2.13 1.07
CA GLY A 191 21.72 -3.48 1.54
C GLY A 191 20.35 -4.04 1.15
N LEU A 192 19.39 -3.22 0.72
CA LEU A 192 18.03 -3.66 0.36
C LEU A 192 17.80 -3.53 -1.15
N ALA A 193 18.58 -4.28 -1.94
CA ALA A 193 18.38 -4.33 -3.39
C ALA A 193 17.17 -5.23 -3.72
N GLY A 194 15.95 -4.68 -3.66
CA GLY A 194 14.77 -5.33 -4.24
C GLY A 194 14.92 -5.50 -5.76
N THR A 195 14.10 -6.36 -6.36
CA THR A 195 14.14 -6.57 -7.81
C THR A 195 13.59 -5.33 -8.52
N ALA A 196 14.19 -4.88 -9.62
CA ALA A 196 13.58 -3.83 -10.44
C ALA A 196 12.35 -4.43 -11.14
N GLY A 197 11.20 -3.76 -11.05
CA GLY A 197 9.99 -4.23 -11.72
C GLY A 197 10.10 -4.07 -13.24
N GLU A 198 9.33 -4.86 -13.99
CA GLU A 198 9.14 -4.59 -15.43
C GLU A 198 8.60 -3.15 -15.61
N ARG A 199 9.24 -2.37 -16.48
CA ARG A 199 8.89 -0.96 -16.68
C ARG A 199 7.52 -0.82 -17.34
N GLY A 200 6.77 0.20 -16.91
CA GLY A 200 5.47 0.55 -17.46
C GLY A 200 4.49 1.03 -16.39
N ARG A 201 3.21 1.05 -16.75
CA ARG A 201 2.08 1.48 -15.90
C ARG A 201 1.80 0.52 -14.74
N VAL A 202 2.13 -0.75 -14.92
CA VAL A 202 2.03 -1.81 -13.91
C VAL A 202 3.40 -2.45 -13.79
N ARG A 203 3.86 -2.65 -12.55
CA ARG A 203 5.17 -3.27 -12.28
C ARG A 203 5.01 -4.59 -11.55
N THR A 204 5.72 -5.60 -12.02
CA THR A 204 5.76 -6.92 -11.40
C THR A 204 7.15 -7.19 -10.82
N TYR A 205 7.18 -7.64 -9.58
CA TYR A 205 8.39 -7.94 -8.81
C TYR A 205 8.36 -9.41 -8.42
N PRO A 206 9.32 -10.23 -8.90
CA PRO A 206 9.48 -11.58 -8.38
C PRO A 206 10.09 -11.50 -6.97
N THR A 207 9.41 -12.10 -6.00
CA THR A 207 9.91 -12.21 -4.63
C THR A 207 10.41 -13.63 -4.41
N THR A 208 11.73 -13.79 -4.38
CA THR A 208 12.36 -15.04 -3.92
C THR A 208 12.25 -15.07 -2.41
N THR A 209 11.37 -15.91 -1.88
CA THR A 209 11.44 -16.26 -0.46
C THR A 209 12.63 -17.19 -0.28
N ASP A 210 13.81 -16.65 -0.02
CA ASP A 210 14.91 -17.46 0.51
C ASP A 210 14.48 -17.91 1.93
N LEU A 211 14.35 -19.23 2.08
CA LEU A 211 14.03 -19.92 3.33
C LEU A 211 15.26 -20.08 4.22
#